data_AF-A0A3B9W4L0-F1
#
_entry.id   AF-A0A3B9W4L0-F1
#
_cell.length_a   1.000
_cell.length_b   1.000
_cell.length_c   1.000
_cell.angle_alpha   90.00
_cell.angle_beta   90.00
_cell.angle_gamma   90.00
#
_symmetry.space_group_name_H-M   'P 1'
#
loop_
_entity.id
_entity.type
_entity.pdbx_description
1 polymer ?
#
loop_
_entity_poly.entity_id
_entity_poly.type
_entity_poly.pdbx_seq_one_letter_code
_entity_poly.pdbx_strand_id
1 'polypeptide(L)' 'RPLRRTIQREIENQLSEKILFGEIKPGEIIAVDVDGEGDDATFTFAGNTKPRIPDALPAAS' A
#
# COMPACT_ATOMS: atom_id res chain seq x y z
N ARG A 1 18.76 -11.21 -8.41
CA ARG A 1 19.31 -10.62 -7.17
C ARG A 1 18.34 -10.91 -6.04
N PRO A 2 18.79 -11.52 -4.93
CA PRO A 2 17.92 -12.08 -3.89
C PRO A 2 16.85 -11.10 -3.37
N LEU A 3 17.24 -9.87 -3.05
CA LEU A 3 16.35 -8.86 -2.46
C LEU A 3 15.15 -8.49 -3.35
N ARG A 4 15.33 -8.38 -4.66
CA ARG A 4 14.23 -8.06 -5.59
C ARG A 4 13.15 -9.14 -5.56
N ARG A 5 13.54 -10.41 -5.47
CA ARG A 5 12.57 -11.52 -5.39
C ARG A 5 11.83 -11.52 -4.06
N THR A 6 12.51 -11.17 -2.97
CA THR A 6 11.88 -11.04 -1.66
C THR A 6 10.81 -9.96 -1.69
N ILE A 7 11.14 -8.74 -2.14
CA ILE A 7 10.16 -7.65 -2.25
C ILE A 7 8.97 -8.05 -3.13
N GLN A 8 9.25 -8.69 -4.27
CA GLN A 8 8.20 -9.13 -5.18
C GLN A 8 7.25 -10.17 -4.53
N ARG A 9 7.81 -11.17 -3.84
CA ARG A 9 7.00 -12.21 -3.19
C ARG A 9 6.26 -11.70 -1.96
N GLU A 10 6.95 -10.99 -1.08
CA GLU A 10 6.42 -10.59 0.22
C GLU A 10 5.53 -9.35 0.15
N ILE A 11 5.74 -8.47 -0.82
CA ILE A 11 5.01 -7.20 -0.92
C ILE A 11 4.17 -7.13 -2.20
N GLU A 12 4.77 -7.24 -3.39
CA GLU A 12 4.04 -7.02 -4.66
C GLU A 12 2.95 -8.06 -4.90
N ASN A 13 3.20 -9.34 -4.59
CA ASN A 13 2.21 -10.39 -4.75
C ASN A 13 1.01 -10.20 -3.79
N GLN A 14 1.27 -9.92 -2.50
CA GLN A 14 0.22 -9.68 -1.51
C GLN A 14 -0.64 -8.47 -1.87
N LEU A 15 -0.03 -7.36 -2.30
CA LEU A 15 -0.75 -6.19 -2.78
C LEU A 15 -1.62 -6.52 -4.00
N SER A 16 -1.12 -7.33 -4.93
CA SER A 16 -1.87 -7.74 -6.12
C SER A 16 -3.12 -8.54 -5.76
N GLU A 17 -3.02 -9.46 -4.81
CA GLU A 17 -4.17 -10.22 -4.30
C GLU A 17 -5.20 -9.30 -3.63
N LYS A 18 -4.75 -8.39 -2.76
CA LYS A 18 -5.63 -7.41 -2.08
C LYS A 18 -6.37 -6.49 -3.05
N ILE A 19 -5.71 -6.08 -4.13
CA ILE A 19 -6.34 -5.31 -5.22
C ILE A 19 -7.35 -6.19 -5.96
N LEU A 20 -7.00 -7.45 -6.26
CA LEU A 20 -7.87 -8.38 -6.97
C LEU A 20 -9.17 -8.67 -6.19
N PHE A 21 -9.08 -8.79 -4.86
CA PHE A 21 -10.24 -8.98 -3.98
C PHE A 21 -10.95 -7.68 -3.60
N GLY A 22 -10.45 -6.51 -4.04
CA GLY A 22 -11.07 -5.21 -3.80
C GLY A 22 -10.91 -4.67 -2.36
N GLU A 23 -10.01 -5.26 -1.57
CA GLU A 23 -9.62 -4.73 -0.24
C GLU A 23 -8.89 -3.39 -0.37
N ILE A 24 -8.10 -3.25 -1.45
CA ILE A 24 -7.38 -2.03 -1.79
C ILE A 24 -7.99 -1.43 -3.06
N LYS A 25 -8.28 -0.14 -3.02
CA LYS A 25 -8.90 0.59 -4.13
C LYS A 25 -7.88 1.44 -4.90
N PRO A 26 -8.12 1.68 -6.20
CA PRO A 26 -7.31 2.61 -6.97
C PRO A 26 -7.25 3.99 -6.31
N GLY A 27 -6.04 4.54 -6.19
CA GLY A 27 -5.81 5.87 -5.62
C GLY A 27 -5.59 5.91 -4.11
N GLU A 28 -5.67 4.77 -3.42
CA GLU A 28 -5.26 4.67 -2.02
C GLU A 28 -3.74 4.73 -1.87
N ILE A 29 -3.29 5.38 -0.79
CA ILE A 29 -1.91 5.29 -0.33
C ILE A 29 -1.85 4.13 0.65
N ILE A 30 -1.00 3.14 0.36
CA ILE A 30 -0.83 1.96 1.21
C ILE A 30 0.39 2.16 2.10
N ALA A 31 0.17 2.12 3.41
CA ALA A 31 1.25 2.01 4.38
C ALA A 31 1.57 0.52 4.59
N VAL A 32 2.85 0.18 4.48
CA VAL A 32 3.36 -1.17 4.74
C VAL A 32 4.22 -1.10 5.98
N ASP A 33 3.93 -1.94 6.96
CA ASP A 33 4.66 -2.04 8.21
C ASP A 33 4.98 -3.50 8.54
N VAL A 34 5.71 -3.74 9.62
CA VAL A 34 6.03 -5.07 10.13
C VAL A 34 5.44 -5.23 11.52
N ASP A 35 4.68 -6.31 11.71
CA ASP A 35 4.20 -6.75 13.02
C ASP A 35 4.98 -8.00 13.47
N GLY A 36 5.30 -8.09 14.75
CA GLY A 36 6.16 -9.13 15.31
C GLY A 36 7.67 -8.92 15.09
N GLU A 37 8.46 -9.91 15.51
CA GLU A 37 9.93 -9.86 15.49
C GLU A 37 10.53 -11.18 15.00
N GLY A 38 11.76 -11.12 14.49
CA GLY A 38 12.51 -12.30 14.05
C GLY A 38 11.82 -13.06 12.92
N ASP A 39 11.72 -14.38 13.05
CA ASP A 39 11.14 -15.26 12.04
C ASP A 39 9.61 -15.22 11.99
N ASP A 40 8.97 -14.69 13.05
CA ASP A 40 7.52 -14.53 13.15
C ASP A 40 7.03 -13.18 12.63
N ALA A 41 7.95 -12.33 12.15
CA ALA A 41 7.63 -11.01 11.65
C ALA A 41 6.81 -11.10 10.34
N THR A 42 5.70 -10.35 10.29
CA THR A 42 4.79 -10.33 9.13
C THR A 42 4.55 -8.93 8.63
N PHE A 43 4.42 -8.77 7.32
CA PHE A 43 4.06 -7.47 6.73
C PHE A 43 2.57 -7.20 6.93
N THR A 44 2.26 -6.00 7.43
CA THR A 44 0.90 -5.48 7.53
C THR A 44 0.68 -4.40 6.48
N PHE A 45 -0.57 -4.26 6.01
CA PHE A 45 -0.94 -3.35 4.93
C PHE A 45 -2.18 -2.55 5.34
N ALA A 46 -2.04 -1.23 5.37
CA ALA A 46 -3.14 -0.32 5.68
C ALA A 46 -3.41 0.63 4.50
N GLY A 47 -4.61 0.53 3.91
CA GLY A 47 -5.06 1.41 2.85
C GLY A 47 -5.66 2.69 3.41
N ASN A 48 -5.07 3.83 3.07
CA ASN A 48 -5.61 5.15 3.40
C ASN A 48 -6.05 5.87 2.13
N THR A 49 -7.29 6.36 2.12
CA THR A 49 -7.76 7.15 0.98
C THR A 49 -6.95 8.44 0.87
N LYS A 50 -6.39 8.66 -0.32
CA LYS A 50 -5.95 9.95 -0.85
C LYS A 50 -6.81 11.12 -0.34
N PRO A 51 -6.43 12.09 0.53
CA PRO A 51 -7.21 13.32 0.57
C PRO A 51 -7.18 13.91 -0.84
N ARG A 52 -8.34 13.94 -1.50
CA ARG A 52 -8.51 14.54 -2.82
C ARG A 52 -8.33 16.04 -2.64
N ILE A 53 -7.13 16.54 -2.89
CA ILE A 53 -6.91 17.98 -3.07
C ILE A 53 -7.65 18.34 -4.36
N PRO A 54 -8.68 19.19 -4.33
CA PRO A 54 -9.30 19.66 -5.56
C PRO A 54 -8.25 20.39 -6.40
N ASP A 55 -8.13 20.02 -7.68
CA ASP A 55 -7.10 20.57 -8.60
C ASP A 55 -7.23 22.10 -8.80
N ALA A 56 -8.36 22.69 -8.43
CA ALA A 56 -8.59 24.13 -8.52
C ALA A 56 -8.58 24.76 -7.12
N LEU A 57 -7.54 25.54 -6.84
CA LEU A 57 -7.64 26.62 -5.85
C LEU A 57 -8.74 27.58 -6.34
N PRO A 58 -9.73 27.98 -5.51
CA PRO A 58 -10.66 29.03 -5.91
C PRO A 58 -9.84 30.25 -6.27
N ALA A 59 -9.96 30.72 -7.51
CA ALA A 59 -9.36 31.97 -7.94
C ALA A 59 -9.82 33.04 -6.95
N ALA A 60 -8.87 33.57 -6.18
CA ALA A 60 -9.15 34.65 -5.25
C ALA A 60 -9.84 35.78 -6.02
N SER A 61 -11.06 36.11 -5.59
CA SER A 61 -11.83 37.25 -6.10
C SER A 61 -11.33 38.54 -5.49
#